data_AF-A0A0K9Q2C0-F1
#
_entry.id   AF-A0A0K9Q2C0-F1
#
_cell.length_a   1.000
_cell.length_b   1.000
_cell.length_c   1.000
_cell.angle_alpha   90.00
_cell.angle_beta   90.00
_cell.angle_gamma   90.00
#
_symmetry.space_group_name_H-M   'P 1'
#
loop_
_entity.id
_entity.type
_entity.pdbx_description
1 polymer ?
#
loop_
_entity_poly.entity_id
_entity_poly.type
_entity_poly.pdbx_seq_one_letter_code
_entity_poly.pdbx_strand_id
1 'polypeptide(L)' 'MGRGKIEIKKIENSTSRQVTFSKRRGGLLKKARELGVLCDVQIGIIIFSNSGRMFEFSNPDSRLALLL' A
#
# COMPACT_ATOMS: atom_id res chain seq x y z
N MET A 1 -4.21 -2.24 23.51
CA MET A 1 -2.86 -2.83 23.35
C MET A 1 -2.03 -1.92 22.47
N GLY A 2 -0.81 -1.55 22.88
CA GLY A 2 0.07 -0.64 22.14
C GLY A 2 0.74 -1.27 20.92
N ARG A 3 1.39 -0.45 20.09
CA ARG A 3 2.10 -0.91 18.89
C ARG A 3 3.46 -1.51 19.27
N GLY A 4 3.58 -2.84 19.20
CA GLY A 4 4.87 -3.51 19.35
C GLY A 4 5.83 -3.17 18.20
N LYS A 5 7.11 -2.95 18.52
CA LYS A 5 8.18 -2.83 17.53
C LYS A 5 8.40 -4.20 16.88
N ILE A 6 8.55 -4.24 15.55
CA ILE A 6 8.88 -5.46 14.80
C ILE A 6 10.12 -5.19 13.93
N GLU A 7 10.93 -6.21 13.70
CA GLU A 7 12.04 -6.16 12.75
C GLU A 7 11.53 -6.03 11.31
N ILE A 8 12.30 -5.36 10.44
CA ILE A 8 12.01 -5.28 9.00
C ILE A 8 12.57 -6.52 8.32
N LYS A 9 11.82 -7.62 8.44
CA LYS A 9 12.05 -8.90 7.76
C LYS A 9 10.71 -9.53 7.36
N LYS A 10 10.75 -10.60 6.58
CA LYS A 10 9.53 -11.35 6.24
C LYS A 10 8.86 -11.87 7.52
N ILE A 11 7.56 -11.62 7.65
CA ILE A 11 6.76 -12.15 8.76
C ILE A 11 6.42 -13.60 8.44
N GLU A 12 6.94 -14.55 9.21
CA GLU A 12 6.74 -15.97 8.91
C GLU A 12 5.31 -16.45 9.17
N ASN A 13 4.72 -16.05 10.31
CA ASN A 13 3.35 -16.38 10.64
C ASN A 13 2.38 -15.79 9.59
N SER A 14 1.63 -16.66 8.90
CA SER A 14 0.75 -16.31 7.78
C SER A 14 -0.37 -15.34 8.19
N THR A 15 -1.03 -15.59 9.32
CA THR A 15 -2.11 -14.74 9.86
C THR A 15 -1.59 -13.34 10.18
N SER A 16 -0.48 -13.25 10.93
CA SER A 16 0.17 -11.97 11.26
C SER A 16 0.64 -11.23 10.01
N ARG A 17 1.16 -11.95 9.01
CA ARG A 17 1.57 -11.39 7.72
C ARG A 17 0.37 -10.83 6.95
N GLN A 18 -0.76 -11.54 6.89
CA GLN A 18 -1.98 -11.07 6.22
C GLN A 18 -2.58 -9.84 6.90
N VAL A 19 -2.70 -9.84 8.22
CA VAL A 19 -3.19 -8.68 8.97
C VAL A 19 -2.27 -7.48 8.79
N THR A 20 -0.95 -7.71 8.86
CA THR A 20 0.04 -6.66 8.66
C THR A 20 0.01 -6.10 7.23
N PHE A 21 -0.13 -6.97 6.22
CA PHE A 21 -0.31 -6.58 4.83
C PHE A 21 -1.52 -5.66 4.68
N SER A 22 -2.69 -6.06 5.18
CA SER A 22 -3.91 -5.25 5.09
C SER A 22 -3.75 -3.88 5.74
N LYS A 23 -3.17 -3.82 6.95
CA LYS A 23 -2.95 -2.57 7.67
C LYS A 23 -1.90 -1.67 7.00
N ARG A 24 -0.75 -2.22 6.58
CA ARG A 24 0.33 -1.45 5.95
C ARG A 24 -0.05 -0.97 4.55
N ARG A 25 -0.74 -1.80 3.76
CA ARG A 25 -1.29 -1.40 2.46
C ARG A 25 -2.24 -0.22 2.63
N GLY A 26 -3.18 -0.29 3.56
CA GLY A 26 -4.09 0.84 3.85
C GLY A 26 -3.35 2.11 4.24
N GLY A 27 -2.34 2.01 5.13
CA GLY A 27 -1.50 3.14 5.52
C GLY A 27 -0.69 3.74 4.37
N LEU A 28 -0.14 2.90 3.49
CA LEU A 28 0.60 3.31 2.30
C LEU A 28 -0.30 4.08 1.32
N LEU A 29 -1.48 3.54 1.02
CA LEU A 29 -2.45 4.20 0.14
C LEU A 29 -2.92 5.55 0.70
N LYS A 30 -3.12 5.65 2.02
CA LYS A 30 -3.44 6.91 2.68
C LYS A 30 -2.32 7.94 2.48
N LYS A 31 -1.06 7.54 2.70
CA LYS A 31 0.11 8.43 2.53
C LYS A 31 0.30 8.87 1.08
N ALA A 32 0.11 7.97 0.12
CA ALA A 32 0.17 8.28 -1.30
C ALA A 32 -0.88 9.31 -1.70
N ARG A 33 -2.12 9.16 -1.21
CA ARG A 33 -3.19 10.15 -1.41
C ARG A 33 -2.84 11.50 -0.79
N GLU A 34 -2.38 11.52 0.46
CA GLU A 34 -1.98 12.76 1.15
C GLU A 34 -0.89 13.49 0.35
N LEU A 35 0.14 12.78 -0.10
CA LEU A 35 1.23 13.37 -0.89
C LEU A 35 0.73 13.92 -2.23
N GLY A 36 -0.11 13.16 -2.94
CA GLY A 36 -0.68 13.60 -4.21
C GLY A 36 -1.49 14.90 -4.09
N VAL A 37 -2.26 15.05 -3.01
CA VAL A 37 -3.04 16.28 -2.75
C VAL A 37 -2.15 17.43 -2.28
N LEU A 38 -1.23 17.19 -1.35
CA LEU A 38 -0.42 18.25 -0.73
C LEU A 38 0.61 18.86 -1.69
N CYS A 39 1.11 18.07 -2.63
CA CYS A 39 2.20 18.48 -3.52
C CYS A 39 1.80 18.53 -5.00
N ASP A 40 0.52 18.28 -5.31
CA ASP A 40 0.01 18.24 -6.69
C ASP A 40 0.83 17.32 -7.61
N VAL A 41 1.09 16.10 -7.13
CA VAL A 41 1.91 15.10 -7.84
C VAL A 41 1.08 13.88 -8.26
N GLN A 42 1.36 13.37 -9.45
CA GLN A 42 0.79 12.12 -9.95
C GLN A 42 1.49 10.92 -9.29
N ILE A 43 0.71 9.99 -8.72
CA ILE A 43 1.22 8.80 -8.04
C ILE A 43 0.39 7.58 -8.45
N GLY A 44 1.09 6.48 -8.78
CA GLY A 44 0.50 5.15 -9.00
C GLY A 44 1.17 4.10 -8.12
N ILE A 45 0.39 3.16 -7.60
CA ILE A 45 0.86 2.05 -6.75
C ILE A 45 0.20 0.75 -7.21
N ILE A 46 1.01 -0.30 -7.42
CA ILE A 46 0.56 -1.66 -7.73
C ILE A 46 1.14 -2.60 -6.68
N ILE A 47 0.30 -3.47 -6.13
CA ILE A 47 0.69 -4.41 -5.08
C ILE A 47 0.10 -5.77 -5.41
N PHE A 48 0.98 -6.77 -5.54
CA PHE A 48 0.57 -8.18 -5.61
C PHE A 48 0.63 -8.79 -4.21
N SER A 49 -0.48 -9.38 -3.76
CA SER A 49 -0.47 -10.17 -2.53
C SER A 49 0.14 -11.54 -2.77
N ASN A 50 0.54 -12.20 -1.69
CA ASN A 50 0.96 -13.61 -1.73
C ASN A 50 -0.16 -14.57 -2.18
N SER A 51 -1.41 -14.10 -2.28
CA SER A 51 -2.53 -14.88 -2.82
C SER A 51 -2.77 -14.60 -4.31
N GLY A 52 -1.85 -13.91 -4.99
CA GLY A 52 -1.99 -13.54 -6.40
C GLY A 52 -3.00 -12.43 -6.68
N ARG A 53 -3.56 -11.75 -5.66
CA ARG A 53 -4.50 -10.66 -5.90
C ARG A 53 -3.74 -9.36 -6.16
N MET A 54 -4.12 -8.67 -7.23
CA MET A 54 -3.63 -7.33 -7.54
C MET A 54 -4.45 -6.29 -6.77
N PHE A 55 -3.76 -5.32 -6.20
CA PHE A 55 -4.34 -4.11 -5.63
C PHE A 55 -3.68 -2.91 -6.28
N GLU A 56 -4.48 -1.96 -6.73
CA GLU A 56 -4.00 -0.77 -7.40
C GLU A 56 -4.54 0.50 -6.73
N PHE A 57 -3.79 1.59 -6.91
CA PHE A 57 -4.19 2.94 -6.57
C PHE A 57 -3.54 3.90 -7.54
N SER A 58 -4.36 4.81 -8.07
CA SER A 58 -3.95 5.95 -8.87
C SER A 58 -4.71 7.18 -8.39
N ASN A 59 -4.11 8.37 -8.47
CA ASN A 59 -4.89 9.59 -8.28
C ASN A 59 -5.67 9.93 -9.57
N PRO A 60 -6.84 10.61 -9.49
CA PRO A 60 -7.76 10.76 -10.64
C PRO A 60 -7.16 11.45 -11.86
N ASP A 61 -6.11 12.25 -11.66
CA ASP A 61 -5.43 13.02 -12.71
C ASP A 61 -4.16 12.35 -13.22
N SER A 62 -3.83 11.16 -12.72
CA SER A 62 -2.63 10.45 -13.17
C SER A 62 -2.88 9.77 -14.51
N ARG A 63 -2.18 10.25 -15.55
CA ARG A 63 -2.04 9.59 -16.87
C ARG A 63 -1.51 8.15 -16.78
N LEU A 64 -1.06 7.73 -15.60
CA LEU A 64 -0.64 6.36 -15.28
C LEU A 64 -1.75 5.32 -15.47
N ALA A 65 -3.03 5.71 -15.34
CA ALA A 65 -4.14 4.80 -15.61
C ALA A 65 -4.23 4.35 -17.09
N LEU A 66 -3.52 5.02 -18.01
CA LEU A 66 -3.44 4.62 -19.43
C LEU A 66 -2.26 3.67 -19.71
N LEU A 67 -1.39 3.41 -18.74
CA LEU A 67 -0.17 2.60 -18.89
C LEU A 67 -0.25 1.23 -18.21
N LEU A 68 -1.39 0.90 -17.59
CA LEU A 68 -1.72 -0.38 -16.97
C LEU A 68 -2.93 -0.99 -17.66
#